data_AF-A0A956GIE9-F1
#
_entry.id   AF-A0A956GIE9-F1
#
_cell.length_a   1.000
_cell.length_b   1.000
_cell.length_c   1.000
_cell.angle_alpha   90.00
_cell.angle_beta   90.00
_cell.angle_gamma   90.00
#
_symmetry.space_group_name_H-M   'P 1'
#
loop_
_entity.id
_entity.type
_entity.pdbx_description
1 polymer ?
#
loop_
_entity_poly.entity_id
_entity_poly.type
_entity_poly.pdbx_seq_one_letter_code
_entity_poly.pdbx_strand_id
1 'polypeptide(L)' 'MAGSDKRKQSLYFPEAMLKEIQEEAARQDRSLSWIVQKAWKIARKEIMKYPSVNEFPGADDEKETGS' A
#
# COMPACT_ATOMS: atom_id res chain seq x y z
N MET A 1 6.64 -18.68 -19.54
CA MET A 1 7.19 -18.20 -18.25
C MET A 1 7.00 -16.69 -18.23
N ALA A 2 6.01 -16.18 -17.51
CA ALA A 2 5.79 -14.74 -17.43
C ALA A 2 6.89 -14.12 -16.55
N GLY A 3 7.91 -13.55 -17.19
CA GLY A 3 8.90 -12.75 -16.49
C GLY A 3 8.15 -11.64 -15.74
N SER A 4 8.38 -11.53 -14.44
CA SER A 4 7.77 -10.47 -13.63
C SER A 4 8.12 -9.11 -14.23
N ASP A 5 7.14 -8.44 -14.83
CA ASP A 5 7.29 -7.11 -15.43
C ASP A 5 7.69 -6.10 -14.35
N LYS A 6 8.95 -5.68 -14.37
CA LYS A 6 9.44 -4.62 -13.48
C LYS A 6 8.99 -3.27 -14.04
N ARG A 7 8.12 -2.57 -13.31
CA ARG A 7 7.67 -1.22 -13.65
C ARG A 7 8.39 -0.19 -12.77
N LYS A 8 8.97 0.84 -13.39
CA LYS A 8 9.59 1.97 -12.67
C LYS A 8 8.47 2.92 -12.24
N GLN A 9 8.38 3.18 -10.94
CA GLN A 9 7.44 4.14 -10.36
C GLN A 9 8.20 5.11 -9.47
N SER A 10 7.94 6.40 -9.64
CA SER A 10 8.41 7.44 -8.71
C SER A 10 7.40 7.57 -7.57
N LEU A 11 7.89 7.55 -6.33
CA LEU A 11 7.09 7.70 -5.11
C LEU A 11 7.74 8.77 -4.24
N TYR A 12 6.92 9.53 -3.53
CA TYR A 12 7.38 10.51 -2.56
C TYR A 12 7.39 9.90 -1.16
N PHE A 13 8.49 10.08 -0.44
CA PHE A 13 8.66 9.64 0.94
C PHE A 13 9.09 10.84 1.79
N PRO A 14 8.65 10.91 3.05
CA PRO A 14 9.29 11.78 4.03
C PRO A 14 10.79 11.46 4.13
N GLU A 15 11.62 12.48 4.34
CA GLU A 15 13.08 12.34 4.38
C GLU A 15 13.54 11.27 5.40
N ALA A 16 13.00 11.32 6.62
CA ALA A 16 13.33 10.38 7.67
C ALA A 16 13.02 8.93 7.27
N MET A 17 11.83 8.68 6.71
CA MET A 17 11.43 7.35 6.25
C MET A 17 12.29 6.87 5.08
N LEU A 18 12.64 7.76 4.14
CA LEU A 18 13.53 7.39 3.04
C LEU A 18 14.91 6.99 3.54
N LYS A 19 15.44 7.71 4.54
CA LYS A 19 16.72 7.39 5.18
C LYS A 19 16.70 6.02 5.86
N GLU A 20 15.65 5.70 6.62
CA GLU A 20 15.47 4.37 7.23
C GLU A 20 15.44 3.24 6.19
N ILE A 21 14.71 3.44 5.08
CA ILE A 21 14.65 2.45 3.99
C ILE A 21 16.03 2.26 3.34
N GLN A 22 16.81 3.34 3.18
CA GLN A 22 18.17 3.29 2.63
C GLN A 22 19.14 2.56 3.55
N GLU A 23 19.09 2.83 4.86
CA GLU A 23 19.92 2.17 5.86
C GLU A 23 19.61 0.66 5.91
N GLU A 24 18.34 0.26 5.87
CA GLU A 24 17.94 -1.14 5.83
C GLU A 24 18.34 -1.85 4.54
N ALA A 25 18.25 -1.16 3.40
CA ALA A 25 18.73 -1.66 2.12
C ALA A 25 20.24 -1.94 2.15
N ALA A 26 21.04 -1.00 2.69
CA ALA A 26 22.48 -1.16 2.84
C ALA A 26 22.84 -2.27 3.84
N ARG A 27 22.14 -2.34 4.99
CA ARG A 27 22.37 -3.36 6.03
C ARG A 27 22.15 -4.79 5.52
N GLN A 28 21.20 -4.99 4.60
CA GLN A 28 20.83 -6.31 4.09
C GLN A 28 21.47 -6.64 2.72
N ASP A 29 22.24 -5.72 2.14
CA ASP A 29 22.77 -5.81 0.77
C ASP A 29 21.65 -6.06 -0.27
N ARG A 30 20.58 -5.25 -0.18
CA ARG A 30 19.39 -5.34 -1.04
C ARG A 30 19.06 -3.99 -1.66
N SER A 31 18.27 -4.03 -2.74
CA SER A 31 17.78 -2.79 -3.37
C SER A 31 16.61 -2.18 -2.59
N LEU A 32 16.44 -0.85 -2.70
CA LEU A 32 15.29 -0.14 -2.13
C LEU A 32 13.96 -0.74 -2.59
N SER A 33 13.86 -1.10 -3.87
CA SER A 33 12.67 -1.76 -4.41
C SER A 33 12.38 -3.08 -3.71
N TRP A 34 13.40 -3.86 -3.32
CA TRP A 34 13.21 -5.10 -2.59
C TRP A 34 12.68 -4.85 -1.17
N ILE A 35 13.22 -3.86 -0.46
CA ILE A 35 12.77 -3.48 0.88
C ILE A 35 11.29 -3.05 0.85
N VAL A 36 10.92 -2.15 -0.07
CA VAL A 36 9.53 -1.68 -0.20
C VAL A 36 8.58 -2.83 -0.61
N GLN A 37 9.00 -3.71 -1.53
CA GLN A 37 8.21 -4.90 -1.90
C GLN A 37 8.03 -5.87 -0.72
N LYS A 38 9.06 -6.05 0.11
CA LYS A 38 8.99 -6.90 1.31
C LYS A 38 8.04 -6.29 2.34
N ALA A 39 8.12 -4.98 2.59
CA ALA A 39 7.22 -4.25 3.46
C ALA A 39 5.75 -4.39 3.01
N TRP A 40 5.47 -4.20 1.71
CA TRP A 40 4.13 -4.42 1.15
C TRP A 40 3.63 -5.85 1.39
N LYS A 41 4.45 -6.87 1.13
CA LYS A 41 4.05 -8.27 1.34
C LYS A 41 3.70 -8.59 2.80
N ILE A 42 4.34 -7.92 3.76
CA ILE A 42 4.05 -8.06 5.18
C ILE A 42 2.76 -7.31 5.54
N ALA A 43 2.65 -6.04 5.14
CA ALA A 43 1.55 -5.17 5.53
C ALA A 43 0.23 -5.41 4.77
N ARG A 44 0.27 -6.05 3.59
CA ARG A 44 -0.89 -6.15 2.69
C ARG A 44 -2.17 -6.66 3.36
N LYS A 45 -2.05 -7.66 4.26
CA LYS A 45 -3.21 -8.28 4.91
C LYS A 45 -3.90 -7.32 5.84
N GLU A 46 -3.14 -6.48 6.54
CA GLU A 46 -3.68 -5.47 7.45
C GLU A 46 -4.22 -4.28 6.65
N ILE A 47 -3.51 -3.84 5.60
CA ILE A 47 -3.96 -2.75 4.72
C ILE A 47 -5.31 -3.10 4.05
N MET A 48 -5.50 -4.36 3.65
CA MET A 48 -6.75 -4.81 3.03
C MET A 48 -7.96 -4.86 3.98
N LYS A 49 -7.77 -4.72 5.30
CA LYS A 49 -8.88 -4.64 6.26
C LYS A 49 -9.47 -3.24 6.36
N TYR A 50 -8.73 -2.21 5.94
CA TYR A 50 -9.25 -0.86 6.00
C TYR A 50 -10.43 -0.74 5.03
N PRO A 51 -11.54 -0.12 5.47
CA PRO A 51 -12.69 0.10 4.60
C PRO A 51 -12.26 0.93 3.39
N SER A 52 -12.91 0.69 2.26
CA SER A 52 -12.75 1.58 1.12
C SER A 52 -13.17 2.99 1.56
N VAL A 53 -12.32 3.98 1.31
CA VAL A 53 -12.60 5.39 1.63
C VAL A 53 -13.87 5.93 0.95
N ASN A 54 -14.44 5.19 -0.01
CA ASN A 54 -15.69 5.52 -0.69
C ASN A 54 -16.93 4.79 -0.13
N GLU A 55 -16.80 3.96 0.89
CA GLU A 55 -17.96 3.32 1.55
C GLU A 55 -18.47 4.25 2.65
N PHE A 56 -19.28 5.25 2.28
CA PHE A 56 -20.10 5.98 3.23
C PHE A 56 -21.21 5.03 3.74
N PRO A 57 -21.28 4.70 5.04
CA PRO A 57 -22.47 4.07 5.59
C PRO A 57 -23.54 5.17 5.74
N GLY A 58 -24.36 5.36 4.71
CA GLY A 58 -25.42 6.37 4.77
C GLY A 58 -26.30 6.52 3.52
N ALA A 59 -26.32 5.57 2.60
CA ALA A 59 -27.16 5.67 1.39
C ALA A 59 -27.93 4.38 1.10
N ASP A 60 -28.47 3.71 2.12
CA ASP A 60 -29.39 2.58 1.93
C ASP A 60 -30.54 2.52 2.97
N ASP A 61 -30.99 3.68 3.48
CA ASP A 61 -32.20 3.77 4.33
C ASP A 61 -33.12 4.92 3.89
N GLU A 62 -33.51 4.95 2.61
CA GLU A 62 -34.72 5.66 2.15
C GLU A 62 -35.46 4.80 1.11
N LYS A 63 -35.94 3.63 1.55
CA LYS A 63 -37.02 2.90 0.87
C LYS A 63 -38.16 2.55 1.84
N GLU A 64 -38.61 3.51 2.63
CA GLU A 64 -39.92 3.48 3.26
C GLU A 64 -40.49 4.91 3.35
N THR A 65 -41.14 5.39 2.30
CA THR A 65 -42.42 6.13 2.35
C THR A 65 -42.89 6.39 0.92
N GLY A 66 -44.08 5.88 0.57
CA GLY A 66 -44.73 6.20 -0.70
C GLY A 66 -45.82 5.19 -1.04
N SER A 67 -46.98 5.36 -0.40
CA SER A 67 -48.26 4.73 -0.76
C SER A 67 -48.69 4.98 -2.20
#